data_AF-A0A934CEH7-F1
#
_entry.id   AF-A0A934CEH7-F1
#
_cell.length_a   1.000
_cell.length_b   1.000
_cell.length_c   1.000
_cell.angle_alpha   90.00
_cell.angle_beta   90.00
_cell.angle_gamma   90.00
#
_symmetry.space_group_name_H-M   'P 1'
#
loop_
_entity.id
_entity.type
_entity.pdbx_description
1 polymer ?
#
loop_
_entity_poly.entity_id
_entity_poly.type
_entity_poly.pdbx_seq_one_letter_code
_entity_poly.pdbx_strand_id
1 'polypeptide(L)'
;MIHIKNVETIHGEIMDYSHTSPVDDTIDATGLTMLPALIDPHVHFRVPGGEHKEDWRTGAAAAIAGGVTTVFDMPNNTPPATTLERLLTKKMLIEKQLQAADI
;
A
#
# COMPACT_ATOMS: atom_id res chain seq x y z
N MET A 1 18.21 -9.70 5.03
CA MET A 1 17.79 -8.83 6.15
C MET A 1 17.77 -7.40 5.62
N ILE A 2 16.78 -6.57 5.95
CA ILE A 2 16.86 -5.13 5.63
C ILE A 2 17.37 -4.38 6.86
N HIS A 3 18.43 -3.60 6.68
CA HIS A 3 19.01 -2.73 7.70
C HIS A 3 18.72 -1.27 7.34
N ILE A 4 18.08 -0.53 8.23
CA ILE A 4 17.85 0.91 8.08
C ILE A 4 18.73 1.61 9.10
N LYS A 5 19.68 2.43 8.65
CA LYS A 5 20.67 3.07 9.51
C LYS A 5 20.39 4.55 9.69
N ASN A 6 20.83 5.11 10.81
CA ASN A 6 20.78 6.55 11.12
C ASN A 6 19.39 7.18 11.00
N VAL A 7 18.33 6.41 11.26
CA VAL A 7 16.97 6.91 11.11
C VAL A 7 16.54 7.69 12.35
N GLU A 8 15.89 8.83 12.13
CA GLU A 8 15.37 9.66 13.22
C GLU A 8 13.98 9.18 13.64
N THR A 9 13.74 9.06 14.95
CA THR A 9 12.40 8.82 15.50
C THR A 9 11.60 10.12 15.58
N ILE A 10 10.30 10.04 15.80
CA ILE A 10 9.44 11.22 16.03
C ILE A 10 9.83 12.06 17.27
N HIS A 11 10.74 11.54 18.10
CA HIS A 11 11.26 12.23 19.28
C HIS A 11 12.67 12.82 19.07
N GLY A 12 13.21 12.74 17.85
CA GLY A 12 14.53 13.27 17.52
C GLY A 12 15.70 12.36 17.87
N GLU A 13 15.44 11.10 18.22
CA GLU A 13 16.48 10.11 18.52
C GLU A 13 16.96 9.44 17.24
N ILE A 14 18.27 9.24 17.09
CA ILE A 14 18.85 8.51 15.95
C ILE A 14 19.07 7.06 16.35
N MET A 15 18.61 6.13 15.52
CA MET A 15 18.82 4.70 15.74
C MET A 15 19.02 3.91 14.45
N ASP A 16 19.50 2.68 14.61
CA ASP A 16 19.49 1.66 13.57
C ASP A 16 18.33 0.70 13.80
N TYR A 17 17.66 0.32 12.71
CA TYR A 17 16.57 -0.64 12.69
C TYR A 17 16.89 -1.80 11.75
N SER A 18 16.39 -3.00 12.06
CA SER A 18 16.56 -4.17 11.19
C SER A 18 15.29 -4.98 11.14
N HIS A 19 14.95 -5.44 9.94
CA HIS A 19 13.75 -6.23 9.68
C HIS A 19 14.08 -7.49 8.89
N THR A 20 13.53 -8.61 9.33
CA THR A 20 13.67 -9.89 8.62
C THR A 20 13.08 -9.77 7.23
N SER A 21 13.89 -10.01 6.22
CA SER A 21 13.50 -9.92 4.81
C SER A 21 14.25 -11.00 4.02
N PRO A 22 13.63 -11.58 2.98
CA PRO A 22 14.31 -12.49 2.05
C PRO A 22 15.43 -11.79 1.26
N VAL A 23 15.39 -10.45 1.19
CA VAL A 23 16.43 -9.63 0.56
C VAL A 23 17.39 -9.13 1.63
N ASP A 24 18.68 -9.09 1.30
CA ASP A 24 19.71 -8.46 2.13
C ASP A 24 20.04 -7.07 1.58
N ASP A 25 19.72 -6.02 2.34
CA ASP A 25 19.87 -4.64 1.89
C ASP A 25 20.15 -3.69 3.05
N THR A 26 20.80 -2.56 2.76
CA THR A 26 21.09 -1.50 3.72
C THR A 26 20.68 -0.14 3.17
N ILE A 27 19.82 0.55 3.91
CA ILE A 27 19.33 1.89 3.61
C ILE A 27 19.96 2.86 4.61
N ASP A 28 20.64 3.89 4.12
CA ASP A 28 21.07 5.03 4.95
C ASP A 28 19.95 6.07 4.98
N ALA A 29 19.34 6.25 6.16
CA ALA A 29 18.21 7.14 6.37
C ALA A 29 18.62 8.44 7.07
N THR A 30 19.91 8.84 6.98
CA THR A 30 20.39 10.10 7.55
C THR A 30 19.54 11.29 7.09
N GLY A 31 18.97 12.02 8.04
CA GLY A 31 18.10 13.16 7.79
C GLY A 31 16.65 12.81 7.43
N LEU A 32 16.27 11.53 7.56
CA LEU A 32 14.90 11.05 7.38
C LEU A 32 14.30 10.61 8.71
N THR A 33 13.01 10.86 8.88
CA THR A 33 12.23 10.40 10.04
C THR A 33 11.46 9.12 9.68
N MET A 34 11.56 8.08 10.51
CA MET A 34 10.74 6.88 10.35
C MET A 34 9.35 7.10 10.94
N LEU A 35 8.33 6.84 10.13
CA LEU A 35 6.94 6.85 10.55
C LEU A 35 6.33 5.45 10.39
N PRO A 36 5.33 5.09 11.21
CA PRO A 36 4.48 3.95 10.90
C PRO A 36 3.81 4.13 9.53
N ALA A 37 3.55 3.01 8.85
CA ALA A 37 2.82 3.05 7.61
C ALA A 37 1.42 3.65 7.80
N LEU A 38 1.00 4.49 6.85
CA LEU A 38 -0.28 5.17 6.90
C LEU A 38 -1.43 4.23 6.49
N ILE A 39 -2.61 4.54 7.02
CA ILE A 39 -3.88 3.88 6.68
C ILE A 39 -4.80 4.94 6.08
N ASP A 40 -5.24 4.74 4.85
CA ASP A 40 -6.22 5.61 4.18
C ASP A 40 -7.62 4.96 4.22
N PRO A 41 -8.53 5.45 5.09
CA PRO A 41 -9.87 4.88 5.22
C PRO A 41 -10.81 5.25 4.05
N HIS A 42 -10.36 6.05 3.07
CA HIS A 42 -11.23 6.55 2.01
C HIS A 42 -10.51 6.67 0.66
N VAL A 43 -10.53 5.59 -0.13
CA VAL A 43 -10.05 5.61 -1.52
C VAL A 43 -11.14 5.23 -2.53
N HIS A 44 -10.89 5.53 -3.81
CA HIS A 44 -11.73 5.10 -4.92
C HIS A 44 -10.88 4.55 -6.06
N PHE A 45 -10.57 3.25 -6.04
CA PHE A 45 -9.72 2.59 -7.04
C PHE A 45 -10.50 2.10 -8.26
N ARG A 46 -11.81 2.40 -8.32
CA ARG A 46 -12.67 2.29 -9.52
C ARG A 46 -12.82 0.89 -10.13
N VAL A 47 -12.40 -0.16 -9.42
CA VAL A 47 -12.60 -1.56 -9.82
C VAL A 47 -13.78 -2.19 -9.06
N PRO A 48 -14.71 -2.88 -9.74
CA PRO A 48 -14.83 -3.05 -11.19
C PRO A 48 -15.52 -1.87 -11.92
N GLY A 49 -15.29 -1.76 -13.23
CA GLY A 49 -16.11 -1.00 -14.18
C GLY A 49 -15.64 0.43 -14.49
N GLY A 50 -14.68 0.96 -13.74
CA GLY A 50 -14.11 2.30 -13.91
C GLY A 50 -12.60 2.30 -14.17
N GLU A 51 -12.02 1.18 -14.63
CA GLU A 51 -10.58 0.94 -14.79
C GLU A 51 -9.88 1.96 -15.68
N HIS A 52 -10.60 2.61 -16.59
CA HIS A 52 -10.07 3.70 -17.42
C HIS A 52 -9.72 4.97 -16.62
N LYS A 53 -10.21 5.08 -15.38
CA LYS A 53 -9.93 6.19 -14.47
C LYS A 53 -8.81 5.82 -13.50
N GLU A 54 -8.90 4.64 -12.92
CA GLU A 54 -7.94 4.11 -11.95
C GLU A 54 -8.14 2.60 -11.79
N ASP A 55 -7.09 1.87 -11.39
CA ASP A 55 -7.20 0.48 -10.95
C ASP A 55 -6.23 0.14 -9.80
N TRP A 56 -6.19 -1.13 -9.36
CA TRP A 56 -5.35 -1.52 -8.21
C TRP A 56 -3.86 -1.55 -8.52
N ARG A 57 -3.43 -1.54 -9.78
CA ARG A 57 -2.00 -1.50 -10.15
C ARG A 57 -1.44 -0.10 -9.91
N THR A 58 -2.11 0.89 -10.47
CA THR A 58 -1.71 2.30 -10.37
C THR A 58 -2.10 2.92 -9.04
N GLY A 59 -3.29 2.62 -8.52
CA GLY A 59 -3.75 3.09 -7.22
C GLY A 59 -2.90 2.60 -6.05
N ALA A 60 -2.51 1.32 -6.04
CA ALA A 60 -1.63 0.78 -4.99
C ALA A 60 -0.21 1.34 -5.08
N ALA A 61 0.35 1.49 -6.29
CA ALA A 61 1.64 2.14 -6.49
C ALA A 61 1.64 3.59 -5.97
N ALA A 62 0.56 4.34 -6.25
CA ALA A 62 0.39 5.69 -5.73
C ALA A 62 0.25 5.72 -4.19
N ALA A 63 -0.49 4.78 -3.60
CA ALA A 63 -0.60 4.65 -2.15
C ALA A 63 0.77 4.37 -1.49
N ILE A 64 1.52 3.40 -2.00
CA ILE A 64 2.86 3.05 -1.49
C ILE A 64 3.82 4.23 -1.62
N ALA A 65 3.82 4.93 -2.76
CA ALA A 65 4.62 6.14 -2.96
C ALA A 65 4.26 7.26 -1.97
N GLY A 66 3.01 7.32 -1.51
CA GLY A 66 2.54 8.23 -0.46
C GLY A 66 2.77 7.73 0.98
N GLY A 67 3.38 6.56 1.18
CA GLY A 67 3.59 5.95 2.50
C GLY A 67 2.35 5.26 3.09
N VAL A 68 1.32 5.01 2.28
CA VAL A 68 0.09 4.30 2.66
C VAL A 68 0.22 2.82 2.27
N THR A 69 0.08 1.92 3.25
CA THR A 69 0.14 0.46 2.99
C THR A 69 -1.20 -0.23 3.18
N THR A 70 -2.19 0.46 3.76
CA THR A 70 -3.54 -0.08 3.98
C THR A 70 -4.57 0.92 3.51
N VAL A 71 -5.52 0.47 2.68
CA VAL A 71 -6.59 1.32 2.14
C VAL A 71 -7.96 0.68 2.30
N PHE A 72 -9.00 1.52 2.35
CA PHE A 72 -10.40 1.10 2.36
C PHE A 72 -11.09 1.63 1.10
N ASP A 73 -11.26 0.77 0.10
CA ASP A 73 -11.82 1.14 -1.20
C ASP A 73 -13.35 1.18 -1.16
N MET A 74 -13.88 2.36 -1.50
CA MET A 74 -15.31 2.66 -1.42
C MET A 74 -16.15 1.80 -2.39
N PRO A 75 -17.42 1.47 -2.03
CA PRO A 75 -18.23 0.50 -2.75
C PRO A 75 -18.94 1.06 -3.99
N ASN A 76 -18.66 2.30 -4.42
CA ASN A 76 -19.33 2.98 -5.53
C ASN A 76 -18.76 2.62 -6.92
N ASN A 77 -18.32 1.38 -7.07
CA ASN A 77 -17.90 0.79 -8.34
C ASN A 77 -19.10 0.25 -9.12
N THR A 78 -18.87 -0.28 -10.32
CA THR A 78 -19.93 -0.77 -11.21
C THR A 78 -19.64 -2.23 -11.60
N PRO A 79 -20.38 -3.22 -11.05
CA PRO A 79 -21.46 -3.09 -10.08
C PRO A 79 -20.97 -2.74 -8.65
N PRO A 80 -21.82 -2.10 -7.81
CA PRO A 80 -21.44 -1.71 -6.45
C PRO A 80 -21.30 -2.93 -5.53
N ALA A 81 -20.24 -2.94 -4.71
CA ALA A 81 -19.88 -4.03 -3.80
C ALA A 81 -20.75 -4.07 -2.51
N THR A 82 -22.06 -4.33 -2.67
CA THR A 82 -23.05 -4.32 -1.57
C THR A 82 -23.57 -5.72 -1.19
N THR A 83 -23.01 -6.78 -1.77
CA THR A 83 -23.33 -8.18 -1.46
C THR A 83 -22.05 -8.98 -1.24
N LEU A 84 -22.13 -10.10 -0.52
CA LEU A 84 -20.98 -10.99 -0.31
C LEU A 84 -20.38 -11.47 -1.63
N GLU A 85 -21.23 -11.89 -2.57
CA GLU A 85 -20.80 -12.33 -3.90
C GLU A 85 -19.95 -11.24 -4.59
N ARG A 86 -20.45 -10.00 -4.64
CA ARG A 86 -19.74 -8.89 -5.29
C ARG A 86 -18.46 -8.51 -4.56
N LEU A 87 -18.43 -8.58 -3.24
CA LEU A 87 -17.22 -8.37 -2.45
C LEU A 87 -16.15 -9.41 -2.80
N LEU A 88 -16.54 -10.70 -2.88
CA LEU A 88 -15.62 -11.79 -3.23
C LEU A 88 -15.12 -11.66 -4.68
N THR A 89 -16.00 -11.36 -5.64
CA THR A 89 -15.60 -11.09 -7.03
C THR A 89 -14.62 -9.92 -7.11
N LYS A 90 -14.90 -8.82 -6.40
CA LYS A 90 -14.00 -7.66 -6.32
C LYS A 90 -12.65 -8.07 -5.75
N LYS A 91 -12.62 -8.82 -4.64
CA LYS A 91 -11.38 -9.31 -4.03
C LYS A 91 -10.52 -10.12 -5.02
N MET A 92 -11.11 -11.04 -5.78
CA MET A 92 -10.38 -11.81 -6.79
C MET A 92 -9.78 -10.94 -7.90
N LEU A 93 -10.49 -9.90 -8.34
CA LEU A 93 -9.97 -8.94 -9.33
C LEU A 93 -8.80 -8.14 -8.77
N ILE A 94 -8.88 -7.73 -7.50
CA ILE A 94 -7.81 -7.01 -6.80
C ILE A 94 -6.56 -7.86 -6.74
N GLU A 95 -6.67 -9.09 -6.24
CA GLU A 95 -5.54 -10.03 -6.13
C GLU A 95 -4.85 -10.25 -7.48
N LYS A 96 -5.65 -10.43 -8.54
CA LYS A 96 -5.12 -10.56 -9.91
C LYS A 96 -4.36 -9.32 -10.37
N GLN A 97 -4.86 -8.12 -10.07
CA GLN A 97 -4.23 -6.87 -10.48
C GLN A 97 -2.95 -6.59 -9.70
N LEU A 98 -2.95 -6.80 -8.39
CA LEU A 98 -1.76 -6.64 -7.54
C LEU A 98 -0.65 -7.62 -7.95
N GLN A 99 -1.00 -8.89 -8.17
CA GLN A 99 -0.05 -9.89 -8.67
C GLN A 99 0.57 -9.49 -10.01
N ALA A 100 -0.21 -8.88 -10.92
CA ALA A 100 0.28 -8.41 -12.20
C ALA A 100 1.18 -7.15 -12.10
N ALA A 101 1.10 -6.43 -10.99
CA ALA A 101 1.92 -5.25 -10.71
C ALA A 101 3.16 -5.56 -9.86
N ASP A 102 3.35 -6.82 -9.44
CA ASP A 102 4.41 -7.22 -8.50
C ASP A 102 4.32 -6.46 -7.15
N ILE A 103 3.09 -6.26 -6.67
CA ILE A 103 2.74 -5.65 -5.38
C ILE A 103 2.11 -6.70 -4.47
#